data_AF-A0A937QK21-F1
#
_entry.id   AF-A0A937QK21-F1
#
_cell.length_a   1.000
_cell.length_b   1.000
_cell.length_c   1.000
_cell.angle_alpha   90.00
_cell.angle_beta   90.00
_cell.angle_gamma   90.00
#
_symmetry.space_group_name_H-M   'P 1'
#
loop_
_entity.id
_entity.type
_entity.pdbx_description
1 polymer ?
#
loop_
_entity_poly.entity_id
_entity_poly.type
_entity_poly.pdbx_seq_one_letter_code
_entity_poly.pdbx_strand_id
1 'polypeptide(L)'
;GEVYKASLEGLLEQLSGDLERDDINVVIGRLSDFDMNNTKYPHWNLVREQQAAFVQDGPQRTLVNTDDLNDGVNRRGKEIRDDLHYSAHGYVELGSRFAKEAIQLIEASNGLSRGQ
;
A
#
# COMPACT_ATOMS: atom_id res chain seq x y z
N GLY A 1 -5.91 -15.36 -2.45
CA GLY A 1 -5.29 -14.39 -1.53
C GLY A 1 -4.23 -15.03 -0.66
N GLU A 2 -4.32 -16.34 -0.38
CA GLU A 2 -3.52 -17.04 0.63
C GLU A 2 -2.00 -16.89 0.49
N VAL A 3 -1.48 -16.84 -0.74
CA VAL A 3 -0.03 -16.68 -0.99
C VAL A 3 0.43 -15.22 -1.08
N TYR A 4 -0.48 -14.25 -0.97
CA TYR A 4 -0.18 -12.85 -1.33
C TYR A 4 0.92 -12.24 -0.47
N LYS A 5 0.89 -12.45 0.86
CA LYS A 5 1.98 -12.01 1.74
C LYS A 5 3.29 -12.69 1.37
N ALA A 6 3.30 -14.03 1.22
CA ALA A 6 4.50 -14.77 0.86
C ALA A 6 5.11 -14.27 -0.46
N SER A 7 4.27 -13.91 -1.43
CA SER A 7 4.71 -13.31 -2.69
C SER A 7 5.28 -11.89 -2.51
N LEU A 8 4.71 -11.07 -1.63
CA LEU A 8 5.28 -9.75 -1.30
C LEU A 8 6.63 -9.87 -0.57
N GLU A 9 6.75 -10.82 0.36
CA GLU A 9 8.03 -11.11 1.03
C GLU A 9 9.09 -11.55 0.02
N GLY A 10 8.75 -12.48 -0.88
CA GLY A 10 9.67 -12.95 -1.91
C GLY A 10 10.08 -11.84 -2.89
N LEU A 11 9.16 -10.92 -3.24
CA LEU A 11 9.49 -9.75 -4.06
C LEU A 11 10.48 -8.83 -3.35
N LEU A 12 10.27 -8.56 -2.05
CA LEU A 12 11.18 -7.72 -1.29
C LEU A 12 12.55 -8.40 -1.12
N GLU A 13 12.59 -9.71 -0.85
CA GLU A 13 13.84 -10.48 -0.76
C GLU A 13 14.64 -10.39 -2.06
N GLN A 14 13.97 -10.55 -3.21
CA GLN A 14 14.60 -10.40 -4.53
C GLN A 14 15.13 -8.98 -4.75
N LEU A 15 14.33 -7.95 -4.47
CA LEU A 15 14.76 -6.56 -4.61
C LEU A 15 15.95 -6.23 -3.69
N SER A 16 15.92 -6.69 -2.45
CA SER A 16 17.02 -6.52 -1.49
C SER A 16 18.29 -7.21 -1.95
N GLY A 17 18.18 -8.43 -2.47
CA GLY A 17 19.32 -9.18 -3.02
C GLY A 17 19.91 -8.52 -4.27
N ASP A 18 19.07 -8.14 -5.23
CA ASP A 18 19.50 -7.55 -6.50
C ASP A 18 20.12 -6.16 -6.33
N LEU A 19 19.66 -5.39 -5.34
CA LEU A 19 20.17 -4.04 -5.04
C LEU A 19 21.29 -4.04 -4.00
N GLU A 20 21.58 -5.19 -3.37
CA GLU A 20 22.50 -5.32 -2.24
C GLU A 20 22.15 -4.36 -1.08
N ARG A 21 20.85 -4.30 -0.71
CA ARG A 21 20.32 -3.39 0.33
C ARG A 21 19.38 -4.10 1.29
N ASP A 22 19.64 -3.98 2.58
CA ASP A 22 18.81 -4.50 3.68
C ASP A 22 17.98 -3.41 4.40
N ASP A 23 18.09 -2.16 3.96
CA ASP A 23 17.45 -0.96 4.52
C ASP A 23 16.43 -0.32 3.55
N ILE A 24 15.79 -1.15 2.71
CA ILE A 24 14.75 -0.68 1.80
C ILE A 24 13.48 -0.35 2.57
N ASN A 25 13.13 0.93 2.60
CA ASN A 25 11.81 1.38 3.06
C ASN A 25 10.72 1.00 2.06
N VAL A 26 9.62 0.42 2.53
CA VAL A 26 8.51 -0.05 1.70
C VAL A 26 7.21 0.63 2.10
N VAL A 27 6.55 1.27 1.14
CA VAL A 27 5.22 1.86 1.31
C VAL A 27 4.30 1.21 0.30
N ILE A 28 3.21 0.57 0.75
CA ILE A 28 2.20 0.00 -0.15
C ILE A 28 0.84 0.66 0.09
N GLY A 29 0.04 0.75 -0.97
CA GLY A 29 -1.37 1.15 -0.87
C GLY A 29 -2.20 -0.08 -0.58
N ARG A 30 -3.10 0.01 0.41
CA ARG A 30 -4.09 -1.04 0.61
C ARG A 30 -5.00 -1.11 -0.61
N LEU A 31 -5.42 -2.31 -0.98
CA LEU A 31 -6.56 -2.50 -1.89
C LEU A 31 -7.78 -1.78 -1.27
N SER A 32 -8.62 -1.06 -2.01
CA SER A 32 -9.69 -0.20 -1.45
C SER A 32 -10.86 -0.97 -0.81
N ASP A 33 -11.93 -0.28 -0.43
CA ASP A 33 -13.18 -0.86 0.08
C ASP A 33 -14.16 -1.35 -1.01
N PHE A 34 -13.76 -1.37 -2.28
CA PHE A 34 -14.63 -1.68 -3.42
C PHE A 34 -15.54 -2.92 -3.29
N ASP A 35 -15.00 -4.05 -2.80
CA ASP A 35 -15.76 -5.30 -2.71
C ASP A 35 -15.63 -5.92 -1.32
N MET A 36 -15.93 -5.14 -0.28
CA MET A 36 -15.89 -5.60 1.11
C MET A 36 -16.79 -6.82 1.40
N ASN A 37 -17.76 -7.12 0.54
CA ASN A 37 -18.59 -8.31 0.64
C ASN A 37 -18.04 -9.52 -0.15
N ASN A 38 -16.89 -9.38 -0.81
CA ASN A 38 -16.26 -10.39 -1.67
C ASN A 38 -17.21 -10.95 -2.75
N THR A 39 -18.17 -10.15 -3.20
CA THR A 39 -19.24 -10.59 -4.12
C THR A 39 -18.74 -10.78 -5.54
N LYS A 40 -17.78 -9.96 -5.96
CA LYS A 40 -17.21 -9.96 -7.31
C LYS A 40 -15.82 -10.59 -7.33
N TYR A 41 -15.05 -10.38 -6.27
CA TYR A 41 -13.68 -10.82 -6.06
C TYR A 41 -13.61 -11.58 -4.73
N PRO A 42 -13.68 -12.93 -4.75
CA PRO A 42 -13.80 -13.75 -3.53
C PRO A 42 -12.71 -13.54 -2.47
N HIS A 43 -11.57 -12.98 -2.86
CA HIS A 43 -10.41 -12.78 -1.99
C HIS A 43 -10.10 -11.30 -1.72
N TRP A 44 -11.04 -10.37 -1.93
CA TRP A 44 -10.80 -8.93 -1.73
C TRP A 44 -10.33 -8.62 -0.29
N ASN A 45 -11.09 -9.08 0.71
CA ASN A 45 -10.73 -8.93 2.11
C ASN A 45 -9.48 -9.72 2.48
N LEU A 46 -9.34 -10.95 1.95
CA LEU A 46 -8.15 -11.76 2.23
C LEU A 46 -6.88 -11.07 1.75
N VAL A 47 -6.87 -10.43 0.58
CA VAL A 47 -5.71 -9.66 0.12
C VAL A 47 -5.46 -8.44 1.01
N ARG A 48 -6.51 -7.72 1.43
CA ARG A 48 -6.40 -6.60 2.38
C ARG A 48 -5.76 -7.02 3.71
N GLU A 49 -6.13 -8.19 4.23
CA GLU A 49 -5.54 -8.78 5.45
C GLU A 49 -4.07 -9.15 5.25
N GLN A 50 -3.74 -9.76 4.10
CA GLN A 50 -2.36 -10.14 3.78
C GLN A 50 -1.44 -8.93 3.58
N GLN A 51 -1.95 -7.82 3.02
CA GLN A 51 -1.24 -6.54 2.95
C GLN A 51 -0.96 -5.96 4.34
N ALA A 52 -1.94 -5.99 5.23
CA ALA A 52 -1.77 -5.53 6.61
C ALA A 52 -0.75 -6.39 7.37
N ALA A 53 -0.82 -7.72 7.24
CA ALA A 53 0.11 -8.66 7.86
C ALA A 53 1.55 -8.50 7.32
N PHE A 54 1.72 -8.27 6.01
CA PHE A 54 3.04 -7.98 5.42
C PHE A 54 3.71 -6.74 6.04
N VAL A 55 2.92 -5.70 6.26
CA VAL A 55 3.41 -4.45 6.88
C VAL A 55 3.66 -4.62 8.38
N GLN A 56 2.76 -5.30 9.09
CA GLN A 56 2.90 -5.53 10.53
C GLN A 56 4.13 -6.37 10.89
N ASP A 57 4.42 -7.39 10.09
CA ASP A 57 5.42 -8.41 10.45
C ASP A 57 6.85 -8.05 10.00
N GLY A 58 7.06 -6.92 9.32
CA GLY A 58 8.38 -6.52 8.84
C GLY A 58 8.75 -5.07 9.17
N PRO A 59 10.04 -4.78 9.42
CA PRO A 59 10.51 -3.44 9.70
C PRO A 59 10.42 -2.55 8.46
N GLN A 60 10.41 -1.23 8.65
CA GLN A 60 10.49 -0.23 7.56
C GLN A 60 9.37 -0.36 6.51
N ARG A 61 8.22 -0.89 6.93
CA ARG A 61 7.04 -1.07 6.08
C ARG A 61 5.90 -0.23 6.62
N THR A 62 5.11 0.35 5.72
CA THR A 62 3.87 1.03 6.08
C THR A 62 2.80 0.86 4.99
N LEU A 63 1.55 1.05 5.40
CA LEU A 63 0.35 0.85 4.60
C LEU A 63 -0.43 2.15 4.49
N VAL A 64 -0.65 2.62 3.27
CA VAL A 64 -1.55 3.75 3.00
C VAL A 64 -2.98 3.25 2.89
N ASN A 65 -3.89 3.83 3.69
CA ASN A 65 -5.32 3.60 3.54
C ASN A 65 -5.87 4.26 2.27
N THR A 66 -6.77 3.58 1.57
CA THR A 66 -7.31 3.97 0.26
C THR A 66 -8.83 3.90 0.17
N ASP A 67 -9.51 3.54 1.27
CA ASP A 67 -10.96 3.31 1.31
C ASP A 67 -11.78 4.57 0.93
N ASP A 68 -11.23 5.77 1.06
CA ASP A 68 -11.90 7.02 0.74
C ASP A 68 -11.55 7.59 -0.66
N LEU A 69 -10.88 6.81 -1.51
CA LEU A 69 -10.26 7.32 -2.75
C LEU A 69 -11.00 6.94 -4.03
N ASN A 70 -12.03 6.09 -3.96
CA ASN A 70 -12.79 5.54 -5.08
C ASN A 70 -14.16 6.20 -5.33
N ASP A 71 -14.46 7.30 -4.63
CA ASP A 71 -15.61 8.15 -4.87
C ASP A 71 -15.21 9.46 -5.59
N GLY A 72 -16.15 10.05 -6.35
CA GLY A 72 -16.02 11.38 -6.95
C GLY A 72 -16.10 11.35 -8.47
N VAL A 73 -15.15 12.01 -9.16
CA VAL A 73 -15.12 12.09 -10.63
C VAL A 73 -13.85 11.44 -11.16
N ASN A 74 -13.99 10.50 -12.08
CA ASN A 74 -12.83 9.85 -12.71
C ASN A 74 -12.18 10.76 -13.77
N ARG A 75 -11.02 10.34 -14.31
CA ARG A 75 -10.25 11.13 -15.30
C ARG A 75 -10.98 11.39 -16.63
N ARG A 76 -12.12 10.72 -16.88
CA ARG A 76 -12.97 10.93 -18.06
C ARG A 76 -14.15 11.86 -17.78
N GLY A 77 -14.23 12.46 -16.59
CA GLY A 77 -15.33 13.34 -16.19
C GLY A 77 -16.60 12.60 -15.77
N LYS A 78 -16.56 11.29 -15.56
CA LYS A 78 -17.71 10.50 -15.11
C LYS A 78 -17.73 10.42 -13.58
N GLU A 79 -18.89 10.67 -12.99
CA GLU A 79 -19.14 10.40 -11.57
C GLU A 79 -19.02 8.89 -11.27
N ILE A 80 -18.29 8.58 -10.22
CA ILE A 80 -18.05 7.24 -9.71
C ILE A 80 -18.35 7.21 -8.22
N ARG A 81 -18.84 6.06 -7.77
CA ARG A 81 -19.08 5.77 -6.37
C ARG A 81 -18.68 4.33 -6.12
N ASP A 82 -17.86 4.10 -5.10
CA ASP A 82 -17.37 2.79 -4.71
C ASP A 82 -16.90 2.01 -5.96
N ASP A 83 -16.03 2.64 -6.76
CA ASP A 83 -15.56 2.06 -8.02
C ASP A 83 -14.30 1.23 -7.79
N LEU A 84 -14.03 0.32 -8.74
CA LEU A 84 -12.81 -0.49 -8.73
C LEU A 84 -11.55 0.38 -8.83
N HIS A 85 -11.64 1.54 -9.48
CA HIS A 85 -10.55 2.47 -9.65
C HIS A 85 -10.78 3.76 -8.86
N TYR A 86 -9.70 4.42 -8.47
CA TYR A 86 -9.76 5.69 -7.76
C TYR A 86 -10.30 6.83 -8.65
N SER A 87 -10.89 7.84 -8.01
CA SER A 87 -11.24 9.08 -8.69
C SER A 87 -9.99 9.84 -9.11
N ALA A 88 -10.15 10.85 -9.98
CA ALA A 88 -9.03 11.69 -10.39
C ALA A 88 -8.37 12.36 -9.17
N HIS A 89 -9.19 12.83 -8.22
CA HIS A 89 -8.73 13.36 -6.94
C HIS A 89 -8.12 12.27 -6.05
N GLY A 90 -8.76 11.10 -5.97
CA GLY A 90 -8.27 9.97 -5.18
C GLY A 90 -6.84 9.54 -5.52
N TYR A 91 -6.47 9.55 -6.81
CA TYR A 91 -5.08 9.28 -7.22
C TYR A 91 -4.09 10.37 -6.76
N VAL A 92 -4.49 11.64 -6.73
CA VAL A 92 -3.63 12.73 -6.24
C VAL A 92 -3.41 12.58 -4.74
N GLU A 93 -4.49 12.33 -4.01
CA GLU A 93 -4.45 12.11 -2.55
C GLU A 93 -3.62 10.86 -2.20
N LEU A 94 -3.76 9.76 -2.96
CA LEU A 94 -2.93 8.58 -2.80
C LEU A 94 -1.43 8.90 -2.91
N GLY A 95 -1.04 9.69 -3.92
CA GLY A 95 0.35 10.13 -4.09
C GLY A 95 0.85 10.97 -2.91
N SER A 96 0.02 11.87 -2.40
CA SER A 96 0.31 12.68 -1.19
C SER A 96 0.56 11.79 0.03
N ARG A 97 -0.30 10.79 0.25
CA ARG A 97 -0.15 9.83 1.36
C ARG A 97 1.10 8.98 1.23
N PHE A 98 1.41 8.47 0.03
CA PHE A 98 2.66 7.75 -0.23
C PHE A 98 3.88 8.61 0.12
N ALA A 99 3.91 9.87 -0.33
CA ALA A 99 5.02 10.77 -0.06
C ALA A 99 5.19 11.03 1.44
N LYS A 100 4.08 11.26 2.16
CA LYS A 100 4.10 11.48 3.61
C LYS A 100 4.68 10.29 4.36
N GLU A 101 4.19 9.09 4.08
CA GLU A 101 4.66 7.86 4.73
C GLU A 101 6.14 7.56 4.41
N ALA A 102 6.55 7.76 3.15
CA ALA A 102 7.94 7.58 2.75
C ALA A 102 8.89 8.55 3.49
N ILE A 103 8.50 9.82 3.63
CA ILE A 103 9.28 10.82 4.39
C ILE A 103 9.43 10.38 5.84
N GLN A 104 8.35 9.94 6.49
CA GLN A 104 8.40 9.48 7.89
C GLN A 104 9.36 8.30 8.09
N LEU A 105 9.35 7.31 7.18
CA LEU A 105 10.27 6.18 7.23
C LEU A 105 11.75 6.61 7.06
N ILE A 106 12.01 7.53 6.12
CA ILE A 106 13.36 8.08 5.90
C ILE A 106 13.86 8.84 7.13
N GLU A 107 13.02 9.68 7.74
CA GLU A 107 13.35 10.44 8.94
C GLU A 107 13.60 9.53 10.14
N ALA A 108 12.77 8.50 10.34
CA ALA A 108 12.97 7.51 11.40
C ALA A 108 14.29 6.74 11.24
N SER A 109 14.61 6.35 10.00
CA SER A 109 15.87 5.66 9.67
C SER A 109 17.10 6.54 9.93
N ASN A 110 17.02 7.82 9.59
CA ASN A 110 18.07 8.81 9.86
C ASN A 110 18.22 9.14 11.36
N GLY A 111 17.13 9.07 12.13
CA GLY A 111 17.15 9.21 13.58
C GLY A 111 17.88 8.05 14.26
N LEU A 112 17.65 6.82 13.79
CA LEU A 112 18.32 5.61 14.28
C LEU A 112 19.83 5.63 14.03
N SER A 113 20.28 6.12 12.86
CA SER A 113 21.71 6.19 12.52
C SER A 113 22.50 7.25 13.30
N ARG A 114 21.82 8.28 13.84
CA ARG A 114 22.47 9.34 14.65
C ARG A 114 22.52 9.04 16.15
N GLY A 115 21.81 8.01 16.60
CA GLY A 115 21.78 7.59 18.01
C GLY A 115 22.76 6.47 18.37
N GLN A 116 23.58 6.02 17.42
CA GLN A 116 24.64 5.01 17.59
C GLN A 116 26.03 5.64 17.64
#